data_AF-A0A4R6IN87-F1
#
_entry.id   AF-A0A4R6IN87-F1
#
_cell.length_a   1.000
_cell.length_b   1.000
_cell.length_c   1.000
_cell.angle_alpha   90.00
_cell.angle_beta   90.00
_cell.angle_gamma   90.00
#
_symmetry.space_group_name_H-M   'P 1'
#
loop_
_entity.id
_entity.type
_entity.pdbx_description
1 polymer ?
#
loop_
_entity_poly.entity_id
_entity_poly.type
_entity_poly.pdbx_seq_one_letter_code
_entity_poly.pdbx_strand_id
1 'polypeptide(L)'
;MRLIFTFYRSFLFASLLMTAICITVFWKNGIESFMAIFWFKIAATCLLYYFVNTYKAKEFYYYQNLGISKQKLWTVSLGFDFLIFIISLIVIHKMK
;
A
#
# COMPACT_ATOMS: atom_id res chain seq x y z
N MET A 1 6.16 -16.54 -6.47
CA MET A 1 5.07 -15.55 -6.65
C MET A 1 3.88 -15.77 -5.71
N ARG A 2 3.33 -16.99 -5.57
CA ARG A 2 2.12 -17.27 -4.76
C ARG A 2 2.18 -16.78 -3.30
N LEU A 3 3.32 -16.95 -2.61
CA LEU A 3 3.49 -16.56 -1.20
C LEU A 3 3.38 -15.04 -0.97
N ILE A 4 4.01 -14.24 -1.85
CA ILE A 4 3.96 -12.77 -1.79
C ILE A 4 2.52 -12.29 -2.04
N PHE A 5 1.82 -12.93 -2.99
CA PHE A 5 0.43 -12.61 -3.26
C PHE A 5 -0.49 -12.94 -2.07
N THR A 6 -0.30 -14.09 -1.41
CA THR A 6 -1.05 -14.44 -0.20
C THR A 6 -0.83 -13.43 0.92
N PHE A 7 0.41 -12.97 1.11
CA PHE A 7 0.74 -11.92 2.07
C PHE A 7 0.04 -10.59 1.70
N TYR A 8 0.19 -10.14 0.45
CA TYR A 8 -0.43 -8.89 -0.03
C TYR A 8 -1.96 -8.93 0.07
N ARG A 9 -2.60 -10.07 -0.25
CA ARG A 9 -4.06 -10.24 -0.16
C ARG A 9 -4.63 -9.92 1.23
N SER A 10 -3.83 -10.10 2.28
CA SER A 10 -4.30 -9.85 3.66
C SER A 10 -4.58 -8.39 3.98
N PHE A 11 -3.99 -7.45 3.23
CA PHE A 11 -4.21 -6.02 3.42
C PHE A 11 -4.49 -5.26 2.12
N LEU A 12 -4.54 -5.96 0.98
CA LEU A 12 -4.87 -5.41 -0.34
C LEU A 12 -6.18 -4.62 -0.31
N PHE A 13 -7.24 -5.16 0.32
CA PHE A 13 -8.52 -4.47 0.39
C PHE A 13 -8.44 -3.16 1.17
N ALA A 14 -7.81 -3.18 2.34
CA ALA A 14 -7.59 -1.98 3.14
C ALA A 14 -6.77 -0.93 2.38
N SER A 15 -5.72 -1.36 1.69
CA SER A 15 -4.86 -0.45 0.94
C SER A 15 -5.54 0.16 -0.29
N LEU A 16 -6.34 -0.64 -1.02
CA LEU A 16 -7.14 -0.15 -2.14
C LEU A 16 -8.21 0.85 -1.70
N LEU A 17 -8.87 0.61 -0.56
CA LEU A 17 -9.81 1.58 0.00
C LEU A 17 -9.14 2.90 0.31
N MET A 18 -7.96 2.87 0.94
CA MET A 18 -7.19 4.10 1.22
C MET A 18 -6.80 4.83 -0.06
N THR A 19 -6.37 4.09 -1.09
CA THR A 19 -6.07 4.65 -2.41
C THR A 19 -7.30 5.27 -3.07
N ALA A 20 -8.47 4.62 -2.99
CA ALA A 20 -9.73 5.16 -3.51
C ALA A 20 -10.14 6.47 -2.81
N ILE A 21 -10.02 6.54 -1.48
CA ILE A 21 -10.27 7.77 -0.72
C ILE A 21 -9.34 8.89 -1.19
N CYS A 22 -8.03 8.61 -1.30
CA CYS A 22 -7.05 9.58 -1.80
C CYS A 22 -7.41 10.10 -3.19
N ILE A 23 -7.80 9.20 -4.10
CA ILE A 23 -8.24 9.52 -5.45
C ILE A 23 -9.45 10.47 -5.43
N THR A 24 -10.47 10.20 -4.60
CA THR A 24 -11.67 11.04 -4.54
C THR A 24 -11.38 12.45 -4.03
N VAL A 25 -10.45 12.59 -3.07
CA VAL A 25 -10.02 13.90 -2.55
C VAL A 25 -9.21 14.64 -3.61
N PHE A 26 -8.29 13.94 -4.29
CA PHE A 26 -7.49 14.51 -5.38
C PHE A 26 -8.36 14.98 -6.55
N TRP A 27 -9.40 14.23 -6.91
CA TRP A 27 -10.33 14.61 -7.98
C TRP A 27 -11.03 15.95 -7.70
N LYS A 28 -11.48 16.15 -6.45
CA LYS A 28 -12.18 17.37 -6.03
C LYS A 28 -11.24 18.57 -5.95
N ASN A 29 -10.10 18.41 -5.29
CA ASN A 29 -9.23 19.54 -4.94
C ASN A 29 -8.10 19.79 -5.94
N GLY A 30 -7.82 18.86 -6.86
CA GLY A 30 -6.75 18.97 -7.83
C GLY A 30 -5.34 18.83 -7.24
N ILE A 31 -4.36 19.35 -7.98
CA ILE A 31 -2.93 19.16 -7.71
C ILE A 31 -2.46 19.78 -6.39
N GLU A 32 -3.13 20.84 -5.93
CA GLU A 32 -2.78 21.54 -4.67
C GLU A 32 -2.88 20.62 -3.45
N SER A 33 -3.78 19.62 -3.49
CA SER A 33 -3.92 18.63 -2.42
C SER A 33 -2.93 17.47 -2.51
N PHE A 34 -2.06 17.42 -3.52
CA PHE A 34 -1.09 16.33 -3.71
C PHE A 34 -0.22 16.13 -2.47
N MET A 35 0.33 17.21 -1.90
CA MET A 35 1.25 17.10 -0.77
C MET A 35 0.55 16.53 0.46
N ALA A 36 -0.67 16.98 0.76
CA ALA A 36 -1.46 16.46 1.87
C ALA A 36 -1.82 14.98 1.67
N ILE A 37 -2.24 14.60 0.46
CA ILE A 37 -2.63 13.23 0.12
C ILE A 37 -1.41 12.28 0.16
N PHE A 38 -0.26 12.75 -0.30
CA PHE A 38 0.99 11.99 -0.28
C PHE A 38 1.41 11.66 1.16
N TRP A 39 1.43 12.66 2.06
CA TRP A 39 1.75 12.45 3.47
C TRP A 39 0.72 11.57 4.17
N PHE A 40 -0.56 11.76 3.87
CA PHE A 40 -1.62 10.89 4.37
C PHE A 40 -1.42 9.43 3.93
N LYS A 41 -1.07 9.19 2.66
CA LYS A 41 -0.78 7.84 2.15
C LYS A 41 0.41 7.22 2.86
N ILE A 42 1.48 7.98 3.11
CA ILE A 42 2.63 7.50 3.89
C ILE A 42 2.21 7.11 5.31
N ALA A 43 1.48 7.98 6.01
CA ALA A 43 1.05 7.73 7.38
C ALA A 43 0.13 6.50 7.48
N ALA A 44 -0.84 6.39 6.57
CA ALA A 44 -1.74 5.24 6.47
C ALA A 44 -0.98 3.93 6.21
N THR A 45 0.00 3.97 5.33
CA THR A 45 0.82 2.80 5.00
C THR A 45 1.71 2.38 6.17
N CYS A 46 2.24 3.35 6.93
CA CYS A 46 3.01 3.07 8.15
C CYS A 46 2.14 2.44 9.25
N LEU A 47 0.91 2.95 9.43
CA LEU A 47 -0.06 2.37 10.36
C LEU A 47 -0.44 0.94 9.97
N LEU A 48 -0.71 0.71 8.69
CA LEU A 48 -0.99 -0.62 8.14
C LEU A 48 0.20 -1.55 8.36
N TYR A 49 1.42 -1.08 8.10
CA TYR A 49 2.65 -1.82 8.38
C TYR A 49 2.72 -2.26 9.83
N TYR A 50 2.51 -1.33 10.77
CA TYR A 50 2.53 -1.62 12.20
C TYR A 50 1.47 -2.65 12.61
N PHE A 51 0.23 -2.49 12.12
CA PHE A 51 -0.87 -3.38 12.43
C PHE A 51 -0.61 -4.80 11.91
N VAL A 52 -0.29 -4.93 10.63
CA VAL A 52 0.02 -6.23 10.01
C VAL A 52 1.25 -6.85 10.67
N ASN A 53 2.27 -6.05 11.00
CA ASN A 53 3.47 -6.56 11.64
C ASN A 53 3.19 -7.18 13.01
N THR A 54 2.27 -6.59 13.77
CA THR A 54 1.86 -7.07 15.09
C THR A 54 0.96 -8.32 14.97
N TYR A 55 -0.06 -8.28 14.11
CA TYR A 55 -1.02 -9.38 13.98
C TYR A 55 -0.44 -10.61 13.26
N LYS A 56 0.46 -10.41 12.30
CA LYS A 56 1.07 -11.47 11.49
C LYS A 56 2.49 -11.83 11.91
N ALA A 57 2.91 -11.44 13.12
CA ALA A 57 4.24 -11.74 13.66
C ALA A 57 4.61 -13.23 13.50
N LYS A 58 3.64 -14.13 13.76
CA LYS A 58 3.81 -15.58 13.65
C LYS A 58 3.93 -16.07 12.20
N GLU A 59 3.22 -15.46 11.26
CA GLU A 59 3.28 -15.84 9.84
C GLU A 59 4.64 -15.50 9.22
N PHE A 60 5.35 -14.48 9.71
CA PHE A 60 6.68 -14.16 9.17
C PHE A 60 7.70 -15.28 9.36
N TYR A 61 7.61 -16.06 10.44
CA TYR A 61 8.47 -17.23 10.64
C TYR A 61 8.21 -18.31 9.58
N TYR A 62 6.95 -18.50 9.18
CA TYR A 62 6.61 -19.42 8.09
C TYR A 62 7.25 -18.99 6.76
N TYR A 63 7.18 -17.70 6.42
CA TYR A 63 7.81 -17.18 5.19
C TYR A 63 9.34 -17.25 5.25
N GLN A 64 9.95 -17.03 6.42
CA GLN A 64 11.39 -17.15 6.62
C GLN A 64 11.88 -18.59 6.47
N ASN A 65 11.15 -19.57 7.00
CA ASN A 65 11.47 -21.00 6.82
C ASN A 65 11.40 -21.44 5.35
N LEU A 66 10.63 -20.73 4.53
CA LEU A 66 10.57 -20.92 3.07
C LEU A 66 11.61 -20.09 2.30
N GLY A 67 12.56 -19.44 2.99
CA GLY A 67 13.64 -18.66 2.39
C GLY A 67 13.26 -17.24 1.97
N ILE A 68 12.07 -16.75 2.34
CA ILE A 68 11.63 -15.39 2.01
C ILE A 68 11.81 -14.49 3.23
N SER A 69 12.66 -13.48 3.11
CA SER A 69 12.84 -12.50 4.17
C SER A 69 11.61 -11.60 4.32
N LYS A 70 11.32 -11.21 5.56
CA LYS A 70 10.28 -10.23 5.90
C LYS A 70 10.45 -8.91 5.14
N GLN A 71 11.69 -8.44 5.00
CA GLN A 71 12.00 -7.22 4.23
C GLN A 71 11.54 -7.35 2.78
N LYS A 72 11.84 -8.47 2.12
CA LYS A 72 11.45 -8.71 0.72
C LYS A 72 9.93 -8.73 0.55
N LEU A 73 9.18 -9.33 1.48
CA LEU A 73 7.70 -9.30 1.47
C LEU A 73 7.17 -7.86 1.51
N TRP A 74 7.70 -7.06 2.41
CA TRP A 74 7.28 -5.67 2.58
C TRP A 74 7.69 -4.79 1.41
N THR A 75 8.94 -4.84 0.96
CA THR A 75 9.42 -4.01 -0.16
C THR A 75 8.61 -4.27 -1.42
N VAL A 76 8.34 -5.53 -1.77
CA VAL A 76 7.55 -5.85 -2.97
C VAL A 76 6.10 -5.39 -2.81
N SER A 77 5.49 -5.64 -1.66
CA SER A 77 4.07 -5.30 -1.46
C SER A 77 3.83 -3.80 -1.36
N LEU A 78 4.68 -3.07 -0.63
CA LEU A 78 4.60 -1.62 -0.50
C LEU A 78 4.97 -0.92 -1.80
N GLY A 79 6.02 -1.40 -2.49
CA GLY A 79 6.41 -0.87 -3.79
C GLY A 79 5.29 -1.00 -4.82
N PHE A 80 4.66 -2.18 -4.90
CA PHE A 80 3.52 -2.40 -5.78
C PHE A 80 2.33 -1.50 -5.44
N ASP A 81 2.01 -1.35 -4.15
CA ASP A 81 0.92 -0.49 -3.70
C ASP A 81 1.15 0.99 -4.00
N PHE A 82 2.37 1.49 -3.75
CA PHE A 82 2.74 2.86 -4.08
C PHE A 82 2.73 3.11 -5.58
N LEU A 83 3.14 2.14 -6.40
CA LEU A 83 3.04 2.24 -7.86
C LEU A 83 1.59 2.39 -8.31
N ILE A 84 0.66 1.59 -7.78
CA ILE A 84 -0.77 1.72 -8.08
C ILE A 84 -1.28 3.11 -7.70
N PHE A 85 -0.89 3.61 -6.53
CA PHE A 85 -1.27 4.94 -6.06
C PHE A 85 -0.77 6.05 -7.00
N ILE A 86 0.52 6.04 -7.36
CA ILE A 86 1.10 7.05 -8.27
C ILE A 86 0.47 6.98 -9.66
N ILE A 87 0.32 5.78 -10.23
CA ILE A 87 -0.31 5.60 -11.54
C ILE A 87 -1.74 6.13 -11.53
N SER A 88 -2.50 5.85 -10.47
CA SER A 88 -3.88 6.35 -10.35
C SER A 88 -3.95 7.88 -10.32
N LEU A 89 -3.05 8.54 -9.58
CA LEU A 89 -2.97 10.00 -9.55
C LEU A 89 -2.62 10.59 -10.93
N ILE A 90 -1.67 9.99 -11.64
CA ILE A 90 -1.28 10.43 -12.99
C ILE A 90 -2.47 10.30 -13.96
N VAL A 91 -3.18 9.16 -13.93
CA VAL A 91 -4.35 8.92 -14.78
C VAL A 91 -5.43 9.97 -14.51
N ILE A 92 -5.75 10.22 -13.24
CA ILE A 92 -6.76 11.22 -12.86
C ILE A 92 -6.35 12.62 -13.28
N HIS A 93 -5.08 12.97 -13.08
CA HIS A 93 -4.58 14.28 -13.47
C HIS A 93 -4.65 14.51 -14.98
N LYS A 94 -4.46 13.46 -15.80
CA LYS A 94 -4.63 13.53 -17.25
C LYS A 94 -6.09 13.57 -17.72
N MET A 95 -7.02 13.05 -16.93
CA MET A 95 -8.45 13.00 -17.27
C MET A 95 -9.19 14.30 -16.96
N LYS A 96 -8.62 15.14 -16.09
CA LYS A 96 -9.18 16.43 -15.69
C LYS A 96 -8.50 17.57 -16.45
#